data_AF-A0AAW5B1F1-F1
#
_entry.id   AF-A0AAW5B1F1-F1
#
_cell.length_a   1.000
_cell.length_b   1.000
_cell.length_c   1.000
_cell.angle_alpha   90.00
_cell.angle_beta   90.00
_cell.angle_gamma   90.00
#
_symmetry.space_group_name_H-M   'P 1'
#
loop_
_entity.id
_entity.type
_entity.pdbx_description
1 polymer ?
#
loop_
_entity_poly.entity_id
_entity_poly.type
_entity_poly.pdbx_seq_one_letter_code
_entity_poly.pdbx_strand_id
1 'polypeptide(L)' 'MKLKNHTTFGKILGWLGFLFFISGLLFFNKSGLMAEDIPAALYPFSLPATIIGIILMLSSHFFKKKNV' A
#
# COMPACT_ATOMS: atom_id res chain seq x y z
N MET A 1 -10.70 -8.01 -4.49
CA MET A 1 -10.09 -9.01 -3.57
C MET A 1 -11.21 -9.67 -2.75
N LYS A 2 -11.53 -10.95 -2.96
CA LYS A 2 -12.58 -11.63 -2.18
C LYS A 2 -12.08 -11.89 -0.75
N LEU A 3 -12.51 -11.04 0.19
CA LEU A 3 -12.16 -11.09 1.63
C LEU A 3 -12.59 -12.39 2.35
N LYS A 4 -13.28 -13.33 1.69
CA LYS A 4 -13.76 -14.57 2.32
C LYS A 4 -12.65 -15.61 2.53
N ASN A 5 -11.54 -15.50 1.78
CA ASN A 5 -10.51 -16.54 1.70
C ASN A 5 -9.16 -16.09 2.30
N HIS A 6 -9.10 -15.01 3.09
CA HIS A 6 -7.88 -14.54 3.75
C HIS A 6 -7.98 -14.69 5.26
N THR A 7 -6.86 -15.03 5.91
CA THR A 7 -6.75 -14.95 7.37
C THR A 7 -6.90 -13.49 7.80
N THR A 8 -7.33 -13.24 9.05
CA THR A 8 -7.46 -11.87 9.58
C THR A 8 -6.16 -11.08 9.40
N PHE A 9 -5.01 -11.75 9.57
CA PHE A 9 -3.68 -11.20 9.32
C PHE A 9 -3.43 -10.82 7.85
N GLY A 10 -3.79 -11.69 6.90
CA GLY A 10 -3.67 -11.39 5.47
C GLY A 10 -4.55 -10.23 5.02
N LYS A 11 -5.73 -10.04 5.63
CA LYS A 11 -6.58 -8.87 5.37
C LYS A 11 -5.92 -7.58 5.83
N ILE A 12 -5.37 -7.59 7.04
CA ILE A 12 -4.69 -6.44 7.64
C ILE A 12 -3.46 -6.05 6.81
N LEU A 13 -2.63 -7.03 6.41
CA LEU A 13 -1.50 -6.78 5.50
C LEU A 13 -1.92 -6.20 4.15
N GLY A 14 -3.02 -6.70 3.58
CA GLY A 14 -3.54 -6.18 2.32
C GLY A 14 -4.00 -4.73 2.43
N TRP A 15 -4.68 -4.38 3.52
CA TRP A 15 -5.11 -3.00 3.80
C TRP A 15 -3.94 -2.06 4.10
N LEU A 16 -2.95 -2.50 4.89
CA LEU A 16 -1.71 -1.75 5.14
C LEU A 16 -0.95 -1.52 3.84
N GLY A 17 -0.73 -2.56 3.05
CA GLY A 17 -0.05 -2.44 1.75
C GLY A 17 -0.77 -1.50 0.79
N PHE A 18 -2.11 -1.55 0.76
CA PHE A 18 -2.92 -0.64 -0.04
C PHE A 18 -2.78 0.83 0.39
N LEU A 19 -2.81 1.10 1.69
CA LEU A 19 -2.65 2.45 2.24
C LEU A 19 -1.25 3.02 1.91
N PHE A 20 -0.19 2.23 2.13
CA PHE A 20 1.17 2.63 1.78
C PHE A 20 1.35 2.85 0.27
N PHE A 21 0.74 1.99 -0.55
CA PHE A 21 0.80 2.11 -2.00
C PHE A 21 0.14 3.40 -2.50
N ILE A 22 -1.08 3.69 -2.08
CA ILE A 22 -1.80 4.91 -2.47
C ILE A 22 -1.11 6.15 -1.95
N SER A 23 -0.67 6.13 -0.69
CA SER A 23 0.03 7.24 -0.09
C SER A 23 1.34 7.54 -0.84
N GLY A 24 2.15 6.53 -1.13
CA GLY A 24 3.36 6.70 -1.93
C GLY A 24 3.06 7.23 -3.35
N LEU A 25 1.99 6.76 -3.99
CA LEU A 25 1.59 7.20 -5.33
C LEU A 25 1.10 8.66 -5.35
N LEU A 26 0.37 9.08 -4.31
CA LEU A 26 -0.03 10.48 -4.10
C LEU A 26 1.19 11.39 -3.90
N PHE A 27 2.16 10.97 -3.11
CA PHE A 27 3.39 11.73 -2.87
C PHE A 27 4.37 11.70 -4.06
N PHE A 28 4.28 10.68 -4.93
CA PHE A 28 5.13 10.57 -6.12
C PHE A 28 4.68 11.52 -7.24
N ASN A 29 3.38 11.83 -7.31
CA ASN A 29 2.81 12.60 -8.40
C ASN A 29 2.84 14.11 -8.10
N LYS A 30 3.91 14.77 -8.56
CA LYS A 30 4.15 16.24 -8.42
C LYS A 30 3.13 17.11 -9.13
N SER A 31 2.20 16.50 -9.87
CA SER A 31 1.25 17.15 -10.78
C SER A 31 -0.20 16.98 -10.33
N GLY A 32 -0.45 16.28 -9.22
CA GLY A 32 -1.80 16.15 -8.67
C GLY A 32 -2.28 17.46 -8.04
N LEU A 33 -3.60 17.64 -7.96
CA LEU A 33 -4.29 18.81 -7.36
C LEU A 33 -3.84 19.17 -5.92
N MET A 34 -2.97 18.38 -5.29
CA MET A 34 -2.45 18.57 -3.92
C MET A 34 -0.92 18.64 -3.86
N ALA A 35 -0.21 18.73 -4.99
CA ALA A 35 1.24 18.70 -5.02
C ALA A 35 1.93 19.96 -4.44
N GLU A 36 1.23 21.10 -4.42
CA GLU A 36 1.77 22.35 -3.86
C GLU A 36 1.79 22.36 -2.32
N ASP A 37 0.91 21.60 -1.65
CA ASP A 37 0.79 21.58 -0.19
C ASP A 37 1.57 20.44 0.49
N ILE A 38 2.22 19.57 -0.30
CA ILE A 38 2.96 18.43 0.23
C ILE A 38 4.39 18.90 0.61
N PRO A 39 4.83 18.71 1.87
CA PRO A 39 6.18 19.04 2.29
C PRO A 39 7.22 18.32 1.43
N ALA A 40 8.18 19.06 0.87
CA ALA A 40 9.26 18.50 0.04
C ALA A 40 10.08 17.41 0.76
N ALA A 41 10.09 17.43 2.09
CA ALA A 41 10.72 16.40 2.92
C ALA A 41 10.07 15.01 2.81
N LEU A 42 8.81 14.92 2.37
CA LEU A 42 8.09 13.64 2.21
C LEU A 42 8.30 13.01 0.83
N TYR A 43 8.77 13.78 -0.13
CA TYR A 43 9.01 13.32 -1.51
C TYR A 43 10.00 12.14 -1.61
N PRO A 44 11.14 12.13 -0.89
CA PRO A 44 12.08 11.02 -0.91
C PRO A 44 11.48 9.72 -0.35
N PHE A 45 10.47 9.81 0.50
CA PHE A 45 9.80 8.65 1.09
C PHE A 45 8.67 8.09 0.21
N SER A 46 8.26 8.80 -0.84
CA SER A 46 7.19 8.36 -1.76
C SER A 46 7.51 7.03 -2.43
N LEU A 47 8.66 6.94 -3.10
CA LEU A 47 9.15 5.73 -3.79
C LEU A 47 9.28 4.53 -2.83
N PRO A 48 10.01 4.65 -1.69
CA PRO A 48 10.07 3.59 -0.70
C PRO A 48 8.68 3.15 -0.20
N ALA A 49 7.78 4.09 0.09
CA ALA A 49 6.43 3.79 0.55
C ALA A 49 5.62 3.02 -0.52
N THR A 50 5.69 3.43 -1.79
CA THR A 50 5.05 2.72 -2.89
C THR A 50 5.59 1.29 -3.02
N ILE A 51 6.92 1.11 -2.97
CA ILE A 51 7.58 -0.20 -3.08
C ILE A 51 7.15 -1.11 -1.92
N ILE A 52 7.20 -0.61 -0.69
CA ILE A 52 6.75 -1.35 0.51
C ILE A 52 5.26 -1.70 0.41
N GLY A 53 4.44 -0.76 -0.06
CA GLY A 53 3.01 -0.97 -0.32
C GLY A 53 2.76 -2.14 -1.27
N ILE A 54 3.47 -2.18 -2.41
CA ILE A 54 3.40 -3.29 -3.38
C ILE A 54 3.82 -4.61 -2.73
N ILE A 55 4.96 -4.63 -2.02
CA ILE A 55 5.48 -5.84 -1.38
C ILE A 55 4.48 -6.38 -0.35
N LEU A 56 3.90 -5.52 0.49
CA LEU A 56 2.87 -5.89 1.47
C LEU A 56 1.61 -6.43 0.78
N MET A 57 1.17 -5.80 -0.31
CA MET A 57 0.01 -6.24 -1.08
C MET A 57 0.24 -7.62 -1.70
N LEU A 58 1.42 -7.87 -2.26
CA LEU A 58 1.81 -9.18 -2.81
C LEU A 58 1.98 -10.23 -1.70
N SER A 59 2.58 -9.84 -0.57
CA SER A 59 2.76 -10.71 0.60
C SER A 59 1.43 -11.13 1.20
N SER A 60 0.43 -10.23 1.20
CA SER A 60 -0.94 -10.53 1.64
C SER A 60 -1.57 -11.68 0.86
N HIS A 61 -1.13 -11.90 -0.39
CA HIS A 61 -1.60 -12.97 -1.25
C HIS A 61 -1.17 -14.36 -0.79
N PHE A 62 -0.07 -14.47 -0.03
CA PHE A 62 0.38 -15.71 0.60
C PHE A 62 -0.40 -16.05 1.87
N PHE A 63 -0.96 -15.04 2.55
CA PHE A 63 -1.81 -15.22 3.73
C PHE A 63 -3.27 -15.52 3.39
N LYS A 64 -3.49 -16.34 2.36
CA LYS A 64 -4.82 -16.90 2.05
C LYS A 64 -5.11 -18.01 3.05
N LYS A 65 -6.32 -17.97 3.62
CA LYS A 65 -6.84 -19.05 4.48
C LYS A 65 -6.91 -20.31 3.62
N LYS A 66 -5.99 -21.25 3.84
CA LYS A 66 -6.03 -22.58 3.23
C LYS A 66 -7.28 -23.26 3.81
N ASN A 67 -8.31 -23.40 2.98
CA ASN A 67 -9.46 -24.22 3.31
C ASN A 67 -8.97 -25.67 3.20
N VAL A 68 -8.45 -26.21 4.31
CA VAL A 68 -8.37 -27.65 4.53
C VAL A 68 -9.62 -28.00 5.32
#